data_AF-A0A519C336-F1
#
_entry.id   AF-A0A519C336-F1
#
_cell.length_a   1.000
_cell.length_b   1.000
_cell.length_c   1.000
_cell.angle_alpha   90.00
_cell.angle_beta   90.00
_cell.angle_gamma   90.00
#
_symmetry.space_group_name_H-M   'P 1'
#
loop_
_entity.id
_entity.type
_entity.pdbx_description
1 polymer ?
#
loop_
_entity_poly.entity_id
_entity_poly.type
_entity_poly.pdbx_seq_one_letter_code
_entity_poly.pdbx_strand_id
1 'polypeptide(L)'
;MSDSRADIPARFQRSQDHHEAYLKLIRWELDDEMDAVTEKLQNWPQKKLEANGITIFNLVGKAAGWLFGQRIIKFTSKGRGPLGVHRFRQGDIVLLSRKDPLNELPVEGVISSTSRASINVILSDIPKDLRKDSWRL
;
A
#
# COMPACT_ATOMS: atom_id res chain seq x y z
N MET A 1 -20.36 -12.65 -20.75
CA MET A 1 -19.04 -12.01 -20.91
C MET A 1 -18.03 -13.14 -20.87
N SER A 2 -17.34 -13.42 -21.98
CA SER A 2 -16.52 -14.62 -22.12
C SER A 2 -15.26 -14.52 -21.25
N ASP A 3 -15.16 -15.42 -20.28
CA ASP A 3 -13.92 -15.78 -19.59
C ASP A 3 -12.91 -16.27 -20.64
N SER A 4 -12.16 -15.33 -21.18
CA SER A 4 -11.17 -15.58 -22.21
C SER A 4 -9.85 -15.70 -21.49
N ARG A 5 -9.59 -16.86 -20.86
CA ARG A 5 -8.21 -17.24 -20.50
C ARG A 5 -7.37 -16.98 -21.73
N ALA A 6 -6.51 -15.97 -21.67
CA ALA A 6 -5.61 -15.66 -22.77
C ALA A 6 -4.79 -16.93 -23.01
N ASP A 7 -5.03 -17.59 -24.15
CA ASP A 7 -4.33 -18.82 -24.50
C ASP A 7 -2.93 -18.41 -24.91
N ILE A 8 -2.02 -18.39 -23.93
CA ILE A 8 -0.64 -17.99 -24.13
C ILE A 8 0.10 -19.17 -24.72
N PRO A 9 0.74 -19.01 -25.89
CA PRO A 9 1.47 -20.09 -26.51
C PRO A 9 2.62 -20.55 -25.60
N ALA A 10 2.84 -21.85 -25.52
CA ALA A 10 3.94 -22.43 -24.74
C ALA A 10 5.34 -21.99 -25.25
N ARG A 11 5.43 -21.47 -26.48
CA ARG A 11 6.65 -20.95 -27.10
C ARG A 11 6.35 -19.72 -27.94
N PHE A 12 7.21 -18.72 -27.84
CA PHE A 12 7.18 -17.53 -28.68
C PHE A 12 8.32 -17.57 -29.68
N GLN A 13 8.03 -17.23 -30.93
CA GLN A 13 9.05 -17.16 -31.98
C GLN A 13 9.85 -15.85 -31.92
N ARG A 14 9.24 -14.77 -31.42
CA ARG A 14 9.89 -13.46 -31.25
C ARG A 14 9.81 -13.03 -29.80
N SER A 15 10.88 -12.38 -29.32
CA SER A 15 10.91 -11.81 -27.96
C SER A 15 9.88 -10.72 -27.74
N GLN A 16 9.53 -9.97 -28.79
CA GLN A 16 8.48 -8.94 -28.76
C GLN A 16 7.11 -9.54 -28.45
N ASP A 17 6.73 -10.64 -29.11
CA ASP A 17 5.45 -11.31 -28.89
C ASP A 17 5.33 -11.81 -27.43
N HIS A 18 6.44 -12.35 -26.87
CA HIS A 18 6.50 -12.73 -25.46
C HIS A 18 6.32 -11.51 -24.55
N HIS A 19 7.07 -10.44 -24.80
CA HIS A 19 7.03 -9.23 -24.00
C HIS A 19 5.63 -8.61 -23.96
N GLU A 20 4.97 -8.48 -25.10
CA GLU A 20 3.61 -7.93 -25.21
C GLU A 20 2.57 -8.79 -24.48
N ALA A 21 2.64 -10.12 -24.65
CA ALA A 21 1.73 -11.05 -23.99
C ALA A 21 1.85 -10.96 -22.45
N TYR A 22 3.08 -11.00 -21.92
CA TYR A 22 3.29 -10.94 -20.47
C TYR A 22 3.06 -9.54 -19.89
N LEU A 23 3.37 -8.46 -20.61
CA LEU A 23 3.00 -7.12 -20.17
C LEU A 23 1.49 -6.98 -20.01
N LYS A 24 0.71 -7.55 -20.93
CA LYS A 24 -0.75 -7.55 -20.83
C LYS A 24 -1.22 -8.34 -19.61
N LEU A 25 -0.65 -9.51 -19.34
CA LEU A 25 -0.99 -10.29 -18.15
C LEU A 25 -0.65 -9.57 -16.84
N ILE A 26 0.53 -8.97 -16.76
CA ILE A 26 0.98 -8.24 -15.56
C ILE A 26 0.03 -7.08 -15.28
N ARG A 27 -0.43 -6.38 -16.32
CA ARG A 27 -1.43 -5.31 -16.16
C ARG A 27 -2.75 -5.85 -15.64
N TRP A 28 -3.24 -6.96 -16.20
CA TRP A 28 -4.48 -7.59 -15.72
C TRP A 28 -4.39 -8.02 -14.27
N GLU A 29 -3.28 -8.63 -13.87
CA GLU A 29 -3.07 -9.03 -12.48
C GLU A 29 -3.03 -7.81 -11.56
N LEU A 30 -2.30 -6.76 -11.95
CA LEU A 30 -2.25 -5.51 -11.18
C LEU A 30 -3.62 -4.85 -11.05
N ASP A 31 -4.39 -4.79 -12.14
CA ASP A 31 -5.74 -4.22 -12.14
C ASP A 31 -6.68 -5.03 -11.23
N ASP A 32 -6.64 -6.36 -11.32
CA ASP A 32 -7.42 -7.26 -10.46
C ASP A 32 -7.04 -7.11 -8.98
N GLU A 33 -5.74 -7.00 -8.66
CA GLU A 33 -5.27 -6.75 -7.30
C GLU A 33 -5.75 -5.40 -6.77
N MET A 34 -5.66 -4.35 -7.60
CA MET A 34 -6.09 -2.99 -7.26
C MET A 34 -7.61 -2.91 -7.02
N ASP A 35 -8.39 -3.55 -7.88
CA ASP A 35 -9.84 -3.63 -7.75
C ASP A 35 -10.25 -4.40 -6.49
N ALA A 36 -9.57 -5.50 -6.19
CA ALA A 36 -9.80 -6.27 -4.98
C ALA A 36 -9.45 -5.50 -3.69
N VAL A 37 -8.46 -4.60 -3.72
CA VAL A 37 -8.17 -3.69 -2.60
C VAL A 37 -9.23 -2.60 -2.51
N THR A 38 -9.62 -2.02 -3.63
CA THR A 38 -10.61 -0.95 -3.71
C THR A 38 -11.98 -1.40 -3.20
N GLU A 39 -12.45 -2.58 -3.61
CA GLU A 39 -13.69 -3.19 -3.13
C GLU A 39 -13.70 -3.29 -1.60
N LYS A 40 -12.61 -3.79 -1.01
CA LYS A 40 -12.50 -3.94 0.45
C LYS A 40 -12.53 -2.59 1.14
N LEU A 41 -11.81 -1.61 0.61
CA LEU A 41 -11.78 -0.25 1.18
C LEU A 41 -13.16 0.43 1.15
N GLN A 42 -13.96 0.19 0.11
CA GLN A 42 -15.32 0.74 -0.02
C GLN A 42 -16.34 0.02 0.87
N ASN A 43 -16.29 -1.31 0.93
CA ASN A 43 -17.39 -2.11 1.46
C ASN A 43 -17.14 -2.65 2.87
N TRP A 44 -15.89 -2.72 3.33
CA TRP A 44 -15.58 -3.36 4.61
C TRP A 44 -15.56 -2.35 5.75
N PRO A 45 -16.13 -2.70 6.92
CA PRO A 45 -16.02 -1.85 8.09
C PRO A 45 -14.57 -1.83 8.63
N GLN A 46 -14.20 -0.74 9.29
CA GLN A 46 -12.85 -0.52 9.84
C GLN A 46 -12.29 -1.73 10.61
N LYS A 47 -13.06 -2.31 11.53
CA LYS A 47 -12.61 -3.48 12.32
C LYS A 47 -12.23 -4.68 11.46
N LYS A 48 -12.92 -4.87 10.32
CA LYS A 48 -12.65 -5.98 9.39
C LYS A 48 -11.38 -5.70 8.58
N LEU A 49 -11.13 -4.46 8.18
CA LEU A 49 -9.88 -4.04 7.53
C LEU A 49 -8.68 -4.26 8.45
N GLU A 50 -8.79 -3.86 9.72
CA GLU A 50 -7.76 -4.05 10.74
C GLU A 50 -7.50 -5.54 11.00
N ALA A 51 -8.55 -6.34 11.22
CA ALA A 51 -8.42 -7.77 11.50
C ALA A 51 -7.77 -8.57 10.35
N ASN A 52 -7.95 -8.12 9.10
CA ASN A 52 -7.32 -8.73 7.93
C ASN A 52 -5.94 -8.16 7.62
N GLY A 53 -5.52 -7.13 8.36
CA GLY A 53 -4.21 -6.51 8.21
C GLY A 53 -4.04 -5.70 6.92
N ILE A 54 -5.15 -5.17 6.38
CA ILE A 54 -5.20 -4.35 5.16
C ILE A 54 -4.90 -2.88 5.48
N THR A 55 -5.31 -2.41 6.65
CA THR A 55 -5.18 -1.00 7.04
C THR A 55 -4.83 -0.89 8.52
N ILE A 56 -3.97 0.07 8.86
CA ILE A 56 -3.68 0.46 10.24
C ILE A 56 -4.20 1.89 10.47
N PHE A 57 -5.04 2.05 11.48
CA PHE A 57 -5.65 3.33 11.83
C PHE A 57 -4.97 3.97 13.04
N ASN A 58 -5.32 5.23 13.30
CA ASN A 58 -4.90 5.97 14.50
C ASN A 58 -3.37 6.06 14.66
N LEU A 59 -2.65 6.23 13.56
CA LEU A 59 -1.20 6.39 13.57
C LEU A 59 -0.79 7.84 13.82
N VAL A 60 0.39 8.04 14.41
CA VAL A 60 1.04 9.34 14.57
C VAL A 60 2.41 9.27 13.92
N GLY A 61 2.70 10.21 13.03
CA GLY A 61 3.96 10.28 12.31
C GLY A 61 4.99 11.14 13.03
N LYS A 62 6.24 10.66 13.06
CA LYS A 62 7.41 11.42 13.51
C LYS A 62 8.56 11.20 12.53
N ALA A 63 9.24 12.28 12.14
CA ALA A 63 10.47 12.17 11.35
C ALA A 63 11.50 11.28 12.07
N ALA A 64 12.05 10.33 11.34
CA ALA A 64 12.99 9.34 11.87
C ALA A 64 14.37 9.41 11.19
N GLY A 65 14.44 9.84 9.94
CA GLY A 65 15.70 9.95 9.22
C GLY A 65 15.52 10.23 7.74
N TRP A 66 16.51 9.82 6.97
CA TRP A 66 16.56 10.00 5.52
C TRP A 66 17.11 8.74 4.84
N LEU A 67 16.70 8.54 3.59
CA LEU A 67 17.27 7.54 2.70
C LEU A 67 17.25 8.09 1.28
N PHE A 68 18.40 8.13 0.60
CA PHE A 68 18.52 8.63 -0.78
C PHE A 68 17.84 10.00 -1.04
N GLY A 69 17.95 10.92 -0.08
CA GLY A 69 17.32 12.25 -0.17
C GLY A 69 15.82 12.28 0.15
N GLN A 70 15.18 11.13 0.32
CA GLN A 70 13.80 11.00 0.77
C GLN A 70 13.73 10.85 2.30
N ARG A 71 12.55 11.08 2.85
CA ARG A 71 12.34 11.18 4.29
C ARG A 71 11.76 9.89 4.84
N ILE A 72 12.40 9.38 5.90
CA ILE A 72 11.84 8.26 6.66
C ILE A 72 10.96 8.83 7.76
N ILE A 73 9.68 8.48 7.72
CA ILE A 73 8.70 8.78 8.74
C ILE A 73 8.39 7.51 9.52
N LYS A 74 8.55 7.58 10.85
CA LYS A 74 8.13 6.53 11.76
C LYS A 74 6.69 6.79 12.20
N PHE A 75 5.82 5.84 11.91
CA PHE A 75 4.44 5.83 12.39
C PHE A 75 4.31 4.87 13.57
N THR A 76 3.60 5.34 14.61
CA THR A 76 3.29 4.57 15.83
C THR A 76 1.82 4.74 16.17
N SER A 77 1.22 3.78 16.87
CA SER A 77 -0.16 3.92 17.36
C SER A 77 -0.30 5.11 18.31
N LYS A 78 -1.33 5.93 18.13
CA LYS A 78 -1.67 7.08 19.00
C LYS A 78 -1.85 6.67 20.46
N GLY A 79 -2.35 5.45 20.70
CA GLY A 79 -2.53 4.87 22.03
C GLY A 79 -1.25 4.34 22.69
N ARG A 80 -0.07 4.49 22.04
CA ARG A 80 1.24 4.00 22.52
C ARG A 80 1.27 2.47 22.77
N GLY A 81 0.58 1.72 21.92
CA GLY A 81 0.55 0.25 21.94
C GLY A 81 1.12 -0.38 20.65
N PRO A 82 1.05 -1.71 20.52
CA PRO A 82 1.41 -2.39 19.28
C PRO A 82 0.49 -1.96 18.12
N LEU A 83 0.97 -2.08 16.87
CA LEU A 83 0.22 -1.71 15.67
C LEU A 83 -0.92 -2.67 15.31
N GLY A 84 -1.06 -3.77 16.05
CA GLY A 84 -1.99 -4.84 15.73
C GLY A 84 -1.43 -5.79 14.66
N VAL A 85 -2.32 -6.55 14.03
CA VAL A 85 -1.98 -7.48 12.95
C VAL A 85 -2.01 -6.71 11.63
N HIS A 86 -0.93 -6.79 10.85
CA HIS A 86 -0.86 -6.24 9.50
C HIS A 86 -0.04 -7.13 8.59
N ARG A 87 -0.28 -7.04 7.28
CA ARG A 87 0.44 -7.84 6.28
C ARG A 87 1.63 -7.12 5.65
N PHE A 88 1.80 -5.84 5.98
CA PHE A 88 2.85 -4.98 5.47
C PHE A 88 4.27 -5.49 5.71
N ARG A 89 5.08 -5.43 4.66
CA ARG A 89 6.48 -5.86 4.58
C ARG A 89 7.35 -4.76 4.00
N GLN A 90 8.66 -4.92 4.17
CA GLN A 90 9.63 -4.02 3.55
C GLN A 90 9.48 -4.09 2.01
N GLY A 91 9.43 -2.92 1.38
CA GLY A 91 9.27 -2.77 -0.07
C GLY A 91 7.82 -2.57 -0.52
N ASP A 92 6.84 -2.83 0.34
CA ASP A 92 5.42 -2.60 -0.03
C ASP A 92 5.16 -1.11 -0.26
N ILE A 93 4.39 -0.82 -1.30
CA ILE A 93 3.84 0.51 -1.59
C ILE A 93 2.56 0.66 -0.78
N VAL A 94 2.42 1.81 -0.11
CA VAL A 94 1.30 2.10 0.78
C VAL A 94 0.74 3.50 0.55
N LEU A 95 -0.54 3.65 0.86
CA LEU A 95 -1.26 4.92 0.77
C LEU A 95 -1.46 5.49 2.18
N LEU A 96 -0.85 6.64 2.42
CA LEU A 96 -1.03 7.38 3.65
C LEU A 96 -2.18 8.38 3.51
N SER A 97 -3.19 8.25 4.37
CA SER A 97 -4.39 9.10 4.37
C SER A 97 -4.78 9.55 5.78
N ARG A 98 -5.62 10.57 5.89
CA ARG A 98 -6.23 11.05 7.13
C ARG A 98 -7.53 10.33 7.43
N LYS A 99 -8.35 10.14 6.39
CA LYS A 99 -9.67 9.50 6.51
C LYS A 99 -9.75 8.32 5.54
N ASP A 100 -10.09 8.61 4.30
CA ASP A 100 -10.40 7.59 3.31
C ASP A 100 -9.55 7.82 2.06
N PRO A 101 -8.60 6.92 1.75
CA PRO A 101 -7.69 7.09 0.62
C PRO A 101 -8.42 7.13 -0.74
N LEU A 102 -9.68 6.69 -0.81
CA LEU A 102 -10.47 6.76 -2.06
C LEU A 102 -11.15 8.13 -2.27
N ASN A 103 -11.28 8.94 -1.22
CA ASN A 103 -12.03 10.20 -1.21
C ASN A 103 -11.14 11.42 -0.91
N GLU A 104 -9.83 11.23 -0.77
CA GLU A 104 -8.85 12.29 -0.62
C GLU A 104 -7.65 12.03 -1.55
N LEU A 105 -6.66 12.94 -1.57
CA LEU A 105 -5.39 12.71 -2.25
C LEU A 105 -4.41 12.06 -1.26
N PRO A 106 -4.29 10.72 -1.20
CA PRO A 106 -3.36 10.07 -0.30
C PRO A 106 -1.92 10.35 -0.73
N VAL A 107 -1.01 10.24 0.23
CA VAL A 107 0.43 10.31 -0.02
C VAL A 107 0.97 8.90 -0.17
N GLU A 108 1.56 8.61 -1.33
CA GLU A 108 2.21 7.33 -1.57
C GLU A 108 3.55 7.24 -0.83
N GLY A 109 3.84 6.05 -0.28
CA GLY A 109 5.10 5.77 0.40
C GLY A 109 5.52 4.32 0.26
N VAL A 110 6.78 4.06 0.58
CA VAL A 110 7.35 2.71 0.58
C VAL A 110 7.77 2.30 1.97
N ILE A 111 7.41 1.11 2.40
CA ILE A 111 7.80 0.60 3.71
C ILE A 111 9.29 0.29 3.74
N SER A 112 10.01 0.97 4.64
CA SER A 112 11.42 0.71 4.91
C SER A 112 11.61 -0.43 5.91
N SER A 113 10.84 -0.43 7.00
CA SER A 113 10.91 -1.48 8.01
C SER A 113 9.69 -1.49 8.91
N THR A 114 9.42 -2.64 9.52
CA THR A 114 8.30 -2.84 10.45
C THR A 114 8.81 -3.38 11.78
N SER A 115 8.08 -3.09 12.85
CA SER A 115 8.23 -3.70 14.16
C SER A 115 6.86 -3.85 14.79
N ARG A 116 6.78 -4.56 15.92
CA ARG A 116 5.51 -4.73 16.65
C ARG A 116 4.82 -3.41 17.03
N ALA A 117 5.59 -2.33 17.22
CA ALA A 117 5.08 -1.05 17.72
C ALA A 117 5.20 0.11 16.71
N SER A 118 5.83 -0.11 15.56
CA SER A 118 6.04 0.97 14.58
C SER A 118 6.26 0.46 13.17
N ILE A 119 5.91 1.31 12.20
CA ILE A 119 6.19 1.13 10.79
C ILE A 119 6.93 2.36 10.27
N ASN A 120 8.03 2.15 9.55
CA ASN A 120 8.82 3.21 8.96
C ASN A 120 8.51 3.26 7.46
N VAL A 121 8.10 4.43 6.99
CA VAL A 121 7.71 4.67 5.60
C VAL A 121 8.60 5.74 5.02
N ILE A 122 9.13 5.49 3.83
CA ILE A 122 9.87 6.46 3.02
C ILE A 122 8.83 7.24 2.22
N LEU A 123 8.85 8.56 2.37
CA LEU A 123 8.00 9.49 1.63
C LEU A 123 8.87 10.41 0.77
N SER A 124 8.49 10.57 -0.50
CA SER A 124 9.07 11.57 -1.39
C SER A 124 8.73 12.98 -0.93
N ASP A 125 7.45 13.22 -0.63
CA ASP A 125 6.95 14.47 -0.09
C ASP A 125 6.34 14.28 1.30
N ILE A 126 6.89 14.98 2.30
CA ILE A 126 6.33 14.91 3.65
C ILE A 126 5.09 15.82 3.73
N PRO A 127 3.95 15.31 4.21
CA PRO A 127 2.81 16.15 4.53
C PRO A 127 3.18 17.23 5.57
N LYS A 128 2.86 18.49 5.29
CA LYS A 128 3.19 19.65 6.16
C LYS A 128 2.72 19.47 7.61
N ASP A 129 1.59 18.77 7.79
CA ASP A 129 0.89 18.60 9.06
C ASP A 129 1.15 17.23 9.73
N LEU A 130 2.35 16.66 9.59
CA LEU A 130 2.65 15.27 10.01
C LEU A 130 2.21 14.89 11.44
N ARG A 131 2.26 15.83 12.40
CA ARG A 131 1.87 15.57 13.80
C ARG A 131 0.43 15.96 14.14
N LYS A 132 -0.23 16.69 13.25
CA LYS A 132 -1.63 17.10 13.42
C LYS A 132 -2.50 15.90 13.11
N ASP A 133 -3.46 15.59 13.97
CA ASP A 133 -4.38 14.45 13.81
C ASP A 133 -3.72 13.07 13.67
N SER A 134 -4.54 12.07 13.40
CA SER A 134 -4.09 10.71 13.12
C SER A 134 -3.91 10.45 11.63
N TRP A 135 -3.11 9.45 11.33
CA TRP A 135 -2.93 8.87 10.02
C TRP A 135 -3.55 7.50 9.95
N ARG A 136 -3.91 7.13 8.73
CA ARG A 136 -4.30 5.82 8.26
C ARG A 136 -3.27 5.40 7.22
N LEU A 137 -2.80 4.17 7.32
CA LEU A 137 -1.89 3.52 6.38
C LEU A 137 -2.56 2.28 5.82
#